data_AF-A0A7W9YMK0-F1
#
_entry.id   AF-A0A7W9YMK0-F1
#
_cell.length_a   1.000
_cell.length_b   1.000
_cell.length_c   1.000
_cell.angle_alpha   90.00
_cell.angle_beta   90.00
_cell.angle_gamma   90.00
#
_symmetry.space_group_name_H-M   'P 1'
#
loop_
_entity.id
_entity.type
_entity.pdbx_description
1 polymer ?
#
loop_
_entity_poly.entity_id
_entity_poly.type
_entity_poly.pdbx_seq_one_letter_code
_entity_poly.pdbx_strand_id
1 'polypeptide(L)'
;MAHPTPPDPDVLALVRLNDKYPDWKVWRSFDERGRPAAWVATNKTAGSDIAPTLHADTAEKLEAQLKNPGYAHGLAHADAVARRRGELL
;
A
#
# COMPACT_ATOMS: atom_id res chain seq x y z
N MET A 1 5.57 35.92 9.36
CA MET A 1 5.56 34.67 10.14
C MET A 1 5.04 33.59 9.22
N ALA A 2 5.85 32.57 8.91
CA ALA A 2 5.39 31.45 8.06
C ALA A 2 4.55 30.51 8.95
N HIS A 3 3.29 30.26 8.56
CA HIS A 3 2.52 29.20 9.19
C HIS A 3 3.20 27.86 8.88
N PRO A 4 3.33 26.93 9.84
CA PRO A 4 3.76 25.58 9.52
C PRO A 4 2.72 24.98 8.58
N THR A 5 3.12 24.69 7.34
CA THR A 5 2.28 23.95 6.41
C THR A 5 1.93 22.62 7.08
N PRO A 6 0.65 22.22 7.12
CA PRO A 6 0.30 20.91 7.65
C PRO A 6 1.12 19.84 6.91
N PRO A 7 1.63 18.83 7.64
CA PRO A 7 2.39 17.76 7.02
C PRO A 7 1.54 17.10 5.92
N ASP A 8 2.21 16.80 4.82
CA ASP A 8 1.59 16.15 3.66
C ASP A 8 0.85 14.87 4.10
N PRO A 9 -0.39 14.65 3.63
CA PRO A 9 -1.21 13.51 4.05
C PRO A 9 -0.57 12.16 3.73
N ASP A 10 0.21 12.04 2.65
CA ASP A 10 0.95 10.81 2.35
C ASP A 10 2.07 10.60 3.37
N VAL A 11 2.74 11.66 3.82
CA VAL A 11 3.75 11.56 4.90
C VAL A 11 3.12 11.06 6.20
N LEU A 12 1.96 11.59 6.58
CA LEU A 12 1.24 11.12 7.78
C LEU A 12 0.83 9.66 7.65
N ALA A 13 0.32 9.26 6.50
CA ALA A 13 -0.07 7.88 6.23
C ALA A 13 1.15 6.93 6.22
N LEU A 14 2.28 7.34 5.66
CA LEU A 14 3.53 6.58 5.68
C LEU A 14 4.02 6.32 7.11
N VAL A 15 4.04 7.36 7.96
CA VAL A 15 4.44 7.24 9.36
C VAL A 15 3.50 6.28 10.09
N ARG A 16 2.18 6.49 9.96
CA ARG A 16 1.16 5.64 10.60
C ARG A 16 1.29 4.17 10.19
N LEU A 17 1.47 3.90 8.90
CA LEU A 17 1.53 2.52 8.40
C LEU A 17 2.84 1.82 8.77
N ASN A 18 3.97 2.51 8.76
CA ASN A 18 5.24 1.90 9.19
C ASN A 18 5.26 1.64 10.70
N ASP A 19 4.63 2.49 11.51
CA ASP A 19 4.49 2.29 12.96
C ASP A 19 3.57 1.08 13.25
N LYS A 20 2.41 1.02 12.58
CA LYS A 20 1.41 -0.03 12.80
C LYS A 20 1.81 -1.40 12.29
N TYR A 21 2.60 -1.49 11.23
CA TYR A 21 3.01 -2.75 10.59
C TYR A 21 4.55 -2.85 10.56
N PRO A 22 5.19 -3.10 11.70
CA PRO A 22 6.64 -3.05 11.83
C PRO A 22 7.38 -4.16 11.09
N ASP A 23 6.71 -5.22 10.64
CA ASP A 23 7.29 -6.25 9.76
C ASP A 23 7.34 -5.83 8.29
N TRP A 24 6.71 -4.70 7.96
CA TRP A 24 6.66 -4.16 6.60
C TRP A 24 7.43 -2.84 6.51
N LYS A 25 8.03 -2.58 5.36
CA LYS A 25 8.55 -1.26 4.98
C LYS A 25 7.58 -0.65 3.99
N VAL A 26 6.86 0.39 4.43
CA VAL A 26 5.87 1.08 3.59
C VAL A 26 6.49 2.34 3.00
N TRP A 27 6.31 2.56 1.71
CA TRP A 27 6.90 3.67 0.97
C TRP A 27 6.03 4.08 -0.23
N ARG A 28 6.29 5.29 -0.76
CA ARG A 28 5.65 5.81 -1.97
C ARG A 28 6.55 5.64 -3.18
N SER A 29 6.02 5.03 -4.22
CA SER A 29 6.63 5.03 -5.55
C SER A 29 6.27 6.32 -6.28
N PHE A 30 7.19 6.81 -7.10
CA PHE A 30 7.04 8.01 -7.91
C PHE A 30 7.23 7.67 -9.38
N ASP A 31 6.48 8.35 -10.26
CA ASP A 31 6.66 8.24 -11.71
C ASP A 31 7.96 8.95 -12.18
N GLU A 32 8.30 8.81 -13.45
CA GLU A 32 9.47 9.47 -14.06
C GLU A 32 9.42 11.01 -13.98
N ARG A 33 8.27 11.58 -13.64
CA ARG A 33 8.04 13.03 -13.45
C ARG A 33 8.05 13.41 -11.98
N GLY A 34 8.39 12.49 -11.06
CA GLY A 34 8.44 12.73 -9.62
C GLY A 34 7.08 12.85 -8.96
N ARG A 35 5.99 12.42 -9.61
CA ARG A 35 4.64 12.45 -9.03
C ARG A 35 4.34 11.14 -8.33
N PRO A 36 3.63 11.17 -7.19
CA PRO A 36 3.26 9.95 -6.49
C PRO A 36 2.45 9.00 -7.40
N ALA A 37 2.94 7.78 -7.59
CA ALA A 37 2.35 6.80 -8.50
C ALA A 37 1.61 5.69 -7.74
N ALA A 38 2.27 5.02 -6.80
CA ALA A 38 1.71 3.89 -6.07
C ALA A 38 2.18 3.85 -4.61
N TRP A 39 1.37 3.24 -3.76
CA TRP A 39 1.72 2.83 -2.40
C TRP A 39 2.32 1.43 -2.46
N VAL A 40 3.45 1.23 -1.77
CA VAL A 40 4.18 -0.04 -1.80
C VAL A 40 4.54 -0.45 -0.38
N ALA A 41 4.41 -1.73 -0.08
CA ALA A 41 4.93 -2.33 1.13
C ALA A 41 5.84 -3.51 0.81
N THR A 42 7.02 -3.54 1.39
CA THR A 42 7.97 -4.65 1.26
C THR A 42 8.06 -5.39 2.58
N ASN A 43 7.91 -6.71 2.54
CA ASN A 43 8.04 -7.57 3.71
C ASN A 43 9.51 -7.62 4.16
N LYS A 44 9.77 -7.37 5.45
CA LYS A 44 11.11 -7.44 6.06
C LYS A 44 11.42 -8.82 6.64
N THR A 45 10.41 -9.67 6.80
CA THR A 45 10.54 -11.01 7.37
C THR A 45 10.97 -12.00 6.30
N ALA A 46 12.25 -12.36 6.32
CA ALA A 46 12.80 -13.40 5.46
C ALA A 46 12.17 -14.78 5.77
N GLY A 47 11.90 -15.57 4.73
CA GLY A 47 11.37 -16.93 4.87
C GLY A 47 9.89 -17.04 5.24
N SER A 48 9.13 -15.96 5.12
CA SER A 48 7.67 -15.99 5.28
C SER A 48 6.98 -16.46 3.99
N ASP A 49 5.92 -17.26 4.13
CA ASP A 49 5.07 -17.71 3.01
C ASP A 49 4.15 -16.60 2.45
N ILE A 50 4.27 -15.36 2.94
CA ILE A 50 3.47 -14.22 2.50
C ILE A 50 4.18 -13.43 1.38
N ALA A 51 3.38 -12.70 0.60
CA ALA A 51 3.89 -11.94 -0.54
C ALA A 51 5.07 -11.01 -0.15
N PRO A 52 6.16 -11.00 -0.94
CA PRO A 52 7.33 -10.19 -0.61
C PRO A 52 7.09 -8.69 -0.81
N THR A 53 6.23 -8.32 -1.75
CA THR A 53 5.89 -6.93 -2.06
C THR A 53 4.39 -6.80 -2.34
N LEU A 54 3.76 -5.80 -1.73
CA LEU A 54 2.37 -5.40 -1.94
C LEU A 54 2.34 -4.04 -2.62
N HIS A 55 1.38 -3.84 -3.52
CA HIS A 55 1.17 -2.59 -4.25
C HIS A 55 -0.30 -2.17 -4.17
N ALA A 56 -0.55 -0.87 -4.06
CA ALA A 56 -1.90 -0.30 -4.11
C ALA A 56 -1.90 1.15 -4.59
N ASP A 57 -3.05 1.63 -5.08
CA ASP A 57 -3.19 3.03 -5.51
C ASP A 57 -3.37 4.00 -4.33
N THR A 58 -3.88 3.50 -3.19
CA THR A 58 -4.19 4.29 -1.99
C THR A 58 -3.64 3.64 -0.72
N ALA A 59 -3.43 4.45 0.31
CA ALA A 59 -2.95 3.99 1.62
C ALA A 59 -3.93 3.01 2.28
N GLU A 60 -5.24 3.23 2.13
CA GLU A 60 -6.28 2.37 2.72
C GLU A 60 -6.34 1.00 2.04
N LYS A 61 -6.18 0.95 0.71
CA LYS A 61 -6.08 -0.31 -0.03
C LYS A 61 -4.82 -1.07 0.37
N LEU A 62 -3.68 -0.38 0.54
CA LEU A 62 -2.46 -1.01 1.02
C LEU A 62 -2.66 -1.54 2.45
N GLU A 63 -3.29 -0.77 3.33
CA GLU A 63 -3.57 -1.20 4.71
C GLU A 63 -4.47 -2.45 4.76
N ALA A 64 -5.45 -2.56 3.87
CA ALA A 64 -6.27 -3.77 3.76
C ALA A 64 -5.44 -5.00 3.38
N GLN A 65 -4.48 -4.85 2.46
CA GLN A 65 -3.55 -5.92 2.09
C GLN A 65 -2.57 -6.23 3.23
N LEU A 66 -2.10 -5.24 3.98
CA LEU A 66 -1.20 -5.46 5.13
C LEU A 66 -1.86 -6.26 6.26
N LYS A 67 -3.17 -6.11 6.46
CA LYS A 67 -3.95 -6.88 7.45
C LYS A 67 -4.16 -8.33 7.04
N ASN A 68 -4.21 -8.60 5.74
CA ASN A 68 -4.41 -9.92 5.17
C ASN A 68 -3.49 -10.10 3.96
N PRO A 69 -2.17 -10.23 4.19
CA PRO A 69 -1.21 -10.33 3.11
C PRO A 69 -1.46 -11.64 2.37
N GLY A 70 -1.66 -11.55 1.05
CA GLY A 70 -1.79 -12.74 0.22
C GLY A 70 -0.55 -13.63 0.36
N TYR A 71 -0.74 -14.94 0.24
CA TYR A 71 0.37 -15.88 0.20
C TYR A 71 1.22 -15.66 -1.04
N ALA A 72 2.52 -15.97 -0.93
CA ALA A 72 3.49 -15.93 -2.02
C ALA A 72 3.23 -17.06 -3.04
N HIS A 73 2.04 -17.07 -3.66
CA HIS A 73 1.86 -17.77 -4.93
C HIS A 73 2.33 -16.81 -6.03
N GLY A 74 3.40 -17.21 -6.73
CA GLY A 74 4.08 -16.38 -7.72
C GLY A 74 3.11 -15.67 -8.66
N LEU A 75 3.34 -14.35 -8.81
CA LEU A 75 2.68 -13.43 -9.75
C LEU A 75 1.21 -13.76 -10.10
N ALA A 76 0.28 -13.28 -9.28
CA ALA A 76 -1.01 -12.86 -9.80
C ALA A 76 -1.19 -11.39 -9.46
N HIS A 77 -0.99 -10.54 -10.46
CA HIS A 77 -1.41 -9.15 -10.48
C HIS A 77 -2.83 -9.08 -9.91
N ALA A 78 -2.98 -8.56 -8.69
CA ALA A 78 -4.28 -8.33 -8.09
C ALA A 78 -4.91 -7.11 -8.78
N ASP A 79 -5.34 -7.31 -10.03
CA ASP A 79 -6.41 -6.53 -10.62
C ASP A 79 -7.69 -6.92 -9.87
N ALA A 80 -7.98 -6.15 -8.83
CA ALA A 80 -9.30 -6.13 -8.20
C ALA A 80 -9.88 -4.72 -8.38
N VAL A 81 -9.99 -4.30 -9.64
CA VAL A 81 -10.99 -3.32 -10.04
C VAL A 81 -12.15 -4.10 -10.68
N ALA A 82 -13.36 -3.89 -10.15
CA ALA A 82 -14.63 -4.25 -10.75
C ALA A 82 -15.00 -5.75 -10.87
N ARG A 83 -15.48 -6.34 -9.77
CA ARG A 83 -16.62 -7.28 -9.84
C ARG A 83 -17.92 -6.52 -9.54
N ARG A 84 -18.43 -5.92 -10.62
CA ARG A 84 -19.85 -5.67 -10.96
C ARG A 84 -20.84 -6.30 -9.96
N ARG A 85 -21.42 -5.49 -9.08
CA ARG A 85 -22.67 -5.84 -8.37
C ARG A 85 -23.81 -5.69 -9.38
N GLY A 86 -24.24 -6.80 -9.96
CA GLY A 86 -25.49 -6.90 -10.69
C GLY A 86 -26.59 -7.36 -9.74
N GLU A 87 -27.55 -6.48 -9.47
CA GLU A 87 -28.92 -6.73 -9.01
C GLU A 87 -29.70 -5.52 -9.57
N LEU A 88 -30.38 -5.57 -10.73
CA LEU A 88 -31.57 -6.35 -11.09
C LEU A 88 -32.70 -6.13 -10.08
N LEU A 89 -33.46 -5.06 -10.30
CA LEU A 89 -34.92 -4.97 -10.19
C LEU A 89 -35.42 -4.00 -11.26
#